data_AF-A0A0F9SPU0-F1
#
_entry.id   AF-A0A0F9SPU0-F1
#
_cell.length_a   1.000
_cell.length_b   1.000
_cell.length_c   1.000
_cell.angle_alpha   90.00
_cell.angle_beta   90.00
_cell.angle_gamma   90.00
#
_symmetry.space_group_name_H-M   'P 1'
#
loop_
_entity.id
_entity.type
_entity.pdbx_description
1 polymer ?
#
loop_
_entity_poly.entity_id
_entity_poly.type
_entity_poly.pdbx_seq_one_letter_code
_entity_poly.pdbx_strand_id
1 'polypeptide(L)'
;MDKQAIVDSYEREVFSAMAEDKPVVTYVKTIVGKVHLTVLDPYSGKPVPVTLQGVPAANNPKAVVQVWSTKDNQFFKQMNREHLAAGVLKPLTPVEEVIRKQEPVSPNTISDEEITEILNKPFLALKNKLNSFTAPASVYRFERMAEEMEKSEKILEAIRARASELELGEEPEAE
;
A
#
# COMPACT_ATOMS: atom_id res chain seq x y z
N MET A 1 25.04 -18.93 31.61
CA MET A 1 24.14 -18.80 30.45
C MET A 1 24.88 -18.03 29.39
N ASP A 2 25.08 -18.67 28.24
CA ASP A 2 25.92 -18.17 27.15
C ASP A 2 25.26 -16.97 26.48
N LYS A 3 25.90 -15.80 26.55
CA LYS A 3 25.37 -14.56 25.95
C LYS A 3 25.29 -14.67 24.43
N GLN A 4 26.14 -15.49 23.82
CA GLN A 4 26.18 -15.73 22.37
C GLN A 4 24.92 -16.44 21.88
N ALA A 5 24.49 -17.49 22.57
CA ALA A 5 23.31 -18.28 22.18
C ALA A 5 21.98 -17.49 22.27
N ILE A 6 21.92 -16.44 23.10
CA ILE A 6 20.75 -15.57 23.26
C ILE A 6 20.69 -14.51 22.16
N VAL A 7 21.84 -14.05 21.67
CA VAL A 7 21.92 -13.10 20.54
C VAL A 7 21.56 -13.81 19.24
N ASP A 8 22.11 -15.01 19.03
CA ASP A 8 21.86 -15.81 17.82
C ASP A 8 20.37 -16.25 17.70
N SER A 9 19.69 -16.52 18.83
CA SER A 9 18.26 -16.88 18.81
C SER A 9 17.35 -15.69 18.53
N TYR A 10 17.71 -14.51 19.06
CA TYR A 10 16.98 -13.27 18.86
C TYR A 10 17.02 -12.80 17.40
N GLU A 11 18.21 -12.80 16.80
CA GLU A 11 18.40 -12.42 15.39
C GLU A 11 17.59 -13.35 14.47
N ARG A 12 17.60 -14.66 14.74
CA ARG A 12 16.87 -15.64 13.93
C ARG A 12 15.36 -15.44 13.97
N GLU A 13 14.80 -15.11 15.13
CA GLU A 13 13.36 -14.83 15.28
C GLU A 13 12.95 -13.58 14.48
N VAL A 14 13.72 -12.49 14.63
CA VAL A 14 13.47 -11.22 13.95
C VAL A 14 13.56 -11.40 12.43
N PHE A 15 14.61 -12.06 11.93
CA PHE A 15 14.79 -12.26 10.50
C PHE A 15 13.71 -13.17 9.89
N SER A 16 13.25 -14.18 10.62
CA SER A 16 12.13 -15.03 10.18
C SER A 16 10.84 -14.23 10.09
N ALA A 17 10.53 -13.39 11.09
CA ALA A 17 9.34 -12.56 11.10
C ALA A 17 9.34 -11.51 9.97
N MET A 18 10.50 -10.92 9.67
CA MET A 18 10.69 -9.99 8.56
C MET A 18 10.50 -10.66 7.19
N ALA A 19 11.03 -11.88 7.02
CA ALA A 19 10.88 -12.63 5.77
C ALA A 19 9.41 -12.99 5.47
N GLU A 20 8.60 -13.19 6.51
CA GLU A 20 7.18 -13.52 6.40
C GLU A 20 6.24 -12.31 6.43
N ASP A 21 6.76 -11.07 6.54
CA ASP A 21 5.96 -9.84 6.75
C ASP A 21 4.97 -9.97 7.92
N LYS A 22 5.42 -10.56 9.03
CA LYS A 22 4.63 -10.76 10.26
C LYS A 22 5.22 -9.97 11.43
N PRO A 23 5.04 -8.64 11.47
CA PRO A 23 5.45 -7.86 12.62
C PRO A 23 4.65 -8.24 13.87
N VAL A 24 5.25 -8.10 15.05
CA VAL A 24 4.57 -8.30 16.33
C VAL A 24 3.53 -7.20 16.56
N VAL A 25 3.87 -5.95 16.21
CA VAL A 25 2.94 -4.81 16.24
C VAL A 25 3.31 -3.82 15.14
N THR A 26 2.29 -3.31 14.45
CA THR A 26 2.43 -2.12 13.61
C THR A 26 1.87 -0.89 14.33
N TYR A 27 2.65 0.18 14.42
CA TYR A 27 2.16 1.47 14.91
C TYR A 27 1.91 2.42 13.74
N VAL A 28 0.86 3.22 13.87
CA VAL A 28 0.51 4.27 12.91
C VAL A 28 0.46 5.61 13.61
N LYS A 29 0.92 6.67 12.94
CA LYS A 29 0.67 8.03 13.42
C LYS A 29 -0.78 8.45 13.19
N THR A 30 -1.33 9.29 14.06
CA THR A 30 -2.71 9.77 13.97
C THR A 30 -2.81 11.21 13.45
N ILE A 31 -1.67 11.90 13.34
CA ILE A 31 -1.59 13.31 12.93
C ILE A 31 -0.99 13.47 11.53
N VAL A 32 -1.31 14.58 10.86
CA VAL A 32 -0.75 14.93 9.55
C VAL A 32 0.74 15.33 9.64
N GLY A 33 1.14 15.94 10.75
CA GLY A 33 2.52 16.38 11.00
C GLY A 33 3.56 15.25 11.02
N LYS A 34 4.84 15.60 10.91
CA LYS A 34 5.94 14.64 11.04
C LYS A 34 6.05 14.17 12.49
N VAL A 35 6.31 12.88 12.69
CA VAL A 35 6.54 12.29 14.02
C VAL A 35 7.92 11.64 14.02
N HIS A 36 8.80 12.09 14.89
CA HIS A 36 10.13 11.52 15.06
C HIS A 36 10.08 10.47 16.15
N LEU A 37 10.54 9.26 15.82
CA LEU A 37 10.51 8.09 16.67
C LEU A 37 11.92 7.53 16.84
N THR A 38 12.13 6.81 17.93
CA THR A 38 13.32 5.99 18.11
C THR A 38 12.92 4.52 18.07
N VAL A 39 13.52 3.75 17.16
CA VAL A 39 13.31 2.31 17.01
C VAL A 39 14.64 1.58 17.19
N LEU A 40 14.60 0.27 17.46
CA LEU A 40 15.79 -0.56 17.35
C LEU A 40 15.95 -1.01 15.90
N ASP A 41 17.16 -0.85 15.37
CA ASP A 41 17.54 -1.44 14.10
C ASP A 41 17.67 -2.97 14.28
N PRO A 42 16.91 -3.78 13.52
CA PRO A 42 16.91 -5.23 13.66
C PRO A 42 18.26 -5.89 13.31
N TYR A 43 19.12 -5.23 12.52
CA TYR A 43 20.42 -5.76 12.12
C TYR A 43 21.52 -5.41 13.12
N SER A 44 21.49 -4.19 13.65
CA SER A 44 22.56 -3.69 14.52
C SER A 44 22.20 -3.73 16.01
N GLY A 45 20.93 -3.92 16.35
CA GLY A 45 20.41 -3.82 17.71
C GLY A 45 20.59 -2.44 18.33
N LYS A 46 20.88 -1.41 17.52
CA LYS A 46 21.13 -0.04 17.98
C LYS A 46 19.89 0.83 17.82
N PRO A 47 19.67 1.82 18.70
CA PRO A 47 18.63 2.81 18.52
C PRO A 47 18.90 3.66 17.27
N VAL A 48 17.92 3.74 16.37
CA VAL A 48 17.96 4.57 15.17
C VAL A 48 16.74 5.48 15.10
N PRO A 49 16.90 6.74 14.67
CA PRO A 49 15.79 7.65 14.49
C PRO A 49 15.01 7.30 13.22
N VAL A 50 13.69 7.23 13.32
CA VAL A 50 12.76 7.02 12.20
C VAL A 50 11.75 8.16 12.20
N THR A 51 11.47 8.73 11.02
CA THR A 51 10.50 9.82 10.89
C THR A 51 9.29 9.35 10.11
N LEU A 52 8.12 9.35 10.75
CA LEU A 52 6.84 9.09 10.10
C LEU A 52 6.29 10.38 9.48
N GLN A 53 5.80 10.30 8.26
CA GLN A 53 5.33 11.43 7.47
C GLN A 53 4.17 11.09 6.53
N GLY A 54 3.52 12.13 6.00
CA GLY A 54 2.36 12.04 5.11
C GLY A 54 1.03 11.92 5.85
N VAL A 55 -0.08 11.69 5.14
CA VAL A 55 -1.40 11.59 5.77
C VAL A 55 -1.50 10.26 6.53
N PRO A 56 -2.14 10.22 7.72
CA PRO A 56 -2.45 8.99 8.44
C PRO A 56 -3.59 8.22 7.73
N ALA A 57 -3.35 7.85 6.48
CA ALA A 57 -4.24 7.07 5.63
C ALA A 57 -3.80 5.60 5.59
N ALA A 58 -4.72 4.71 5.20
CA ALA A 58 -4.54 3.27 5.31
C ALA A 58 -3.42 2.74 4.39
N ASN A 59 -3.14 3.41 3.28
CA ASN A 59 -2.17 3.01 2.27
C ASN A 59 -0.80 3.73 2.32
N ASN A 60 -0.51 4.55 3.34
CA ASN A 60 0.73 5.30 3.39
C ASN A 60 1.83 4.57 4.20
N PRO A 61 2.80 3.90 3.55
CA PRO A 61 3.87 3.18 4.25
C PRO A 61 4.78 4.11 5.06
N LYS A 62 4.82 5.41 4.72
CA LYS A 62 5.60 6.41 5.46
C LYS A 62 4.93 6.86 6.75
N ALA A 63 3.67 6.50 6.99
CA ALA A 63 2.92 6.84 8.20
C ALA A 63 2.93 5.71 9.26
N VAL A 64 3.63 4.61 8.99
CA VAL A 64 3.68 3.42 9.85
C VAL A 64 5.10 3.03 10.22
N VAL A 65 5.20 2.32 11.35
CA VAL A 65 6.41 1.66 11.80
C VAL A 65 6.05 0.26 12.28
N GLN A 66 6.75 -0.74 11.73
CA GLN A 66 6.59 -2.14 12.09
C GLN A 66 7.64 -2.52 13.14
N VAL A 67 7.23 -3.30 14.14
CA VAL A 67 8.08 -3.78 15.21
C VAL A 67 8.08 -5.31 15.20
N TRP A 68 9.26 -5.92 15.11
CA TRP A 68 9.43 -7.32 14.71
C TRP A 68 9.67 -8.28 15.88
N SER A 69 9.96 -7.79 17.08
CA SER A 69 10.08 -8.62 18.28
C SER A 69 9.36 -8.03 19.49
N THR A 70 9.07 -8.88 20.47
CA THR A 70 8.50 -8.45 21.75
C THR A 70 9.45 -7.52 22.51
N LYS A 71 10.76 -7.78 22.43
CA LYS A 71 11.80 -6.96 23.06
C LYS A 71 11.87 -5.57 22.43
N ASP A 72 11.84 -5.50 21.09
CA ASP A 72 11.80 -4.23 20.37
C ASP A 72 10.55 -3.44 20.71
N ASN A 73 9.41 -4.11 20.87
CA ASN A 73 8.15 -3.45 21.23
C ASN A 73 8.21 -2.84 22.64
N GLN A 74 8.86 -3.50 23.60
CA GLN A 74 9.08 -2.93 24.93
C GLN A 74 9.98 -1.70 24.86
N PHE A 75 11.11 -1.79 24.15
CA PHE A 75 12.01 -0.65 23.94
C PHE A 75 11.28 0.52 23.25
N PHE A 76 10.53 0.23 22.19
CA PHE A 76 9.77 1.22 21.43
C PHE A 76 8.74 1.95 22.31
N LYS A 77 7.98 1.21 23.13
CA LYS A 77 7.02 1.80 24.08
C LYS A 77 7.70 2.69 25.12
N GLN A 78 8.90 2.33 25.57
CA GLN A 78 9.67 3.11 26.53
C GLN A 78 10.18 4.42 25.91
N MET A 79 10.78 4.34 24.73
CA MET A 79 11.39 5.51 24.07
C MET A 79 10.35 6.48 23.50
N ASN A 80 9.18 5.99 23.08
CA ASN A 80 8.14 6.81 22.44
C ASN A 80 6.90 6.97 23.32
N ARG A 81 7.08 6.88 24.65
CA ARG A 81 5.99 6.92 25.64
C ARG A 81 5.13 8.16 25.51
N GLU A 82 5.74 9.32 25.28
CA GLU A 82 5.02 10.60 25.15
C GLU A 82 4.08 10.61 23.94
N HIS A 83 4.54 10.12 22.79
CA HIS A 83 3.71 10.02 21.59
C HIS A 83 2.54 9.04 21.75
N LEU A 84 2.76 7.94 22.48
CA LEU A 84 1.70 6.98 22.81
C LEU A 84 0.69 7.57 23.80
N ALA A 85 1.16 8.25 24.85
CA ALA A 85 0.32 8.89 25.85
C ALA A 85 -0.52 10.05 25.27
N ALA A 86 0.06 10.80 24.33
CA ALA A 86 -0.62 11.89 23.63
C ALA A 86 -1.57 11.41 22.52
N GLY A 87 -1.64 10.10 22.24
CA GLY A 87 -2.44 9.54 21.15
C GLY A 87 -1.94 9.90 19.75
N VAL A 88 -0.71 10.42 19.62
CA VAL A 88 -0.04 10.75 18.35
C VAL A 88 0.36 9.47 17.61
N LEU A 89 0.65 8.41 18.37
CA LEU A 89 0.85 7.06 17.87
C LEU A 89 -0.18 6.12 18.46
N LYS A 90 -0.70 5.21 17.64
CA LYS A 90 -1.52 4.10 18.11
C LYS A 90 -1.05 2.76 17.50
N PRO A 91 -1.13 1.65 18.23
CA PRO A 91 -1.01 0.33 17.62
C PRO A 91 -2.20 0.11 16.68
N LEU A 92 -1.95 -0.46 15.50
CA LEU A 92 -3.01 -0.94 14.63
C LEU A 92 -3.60 -2.22 15.21
N THR A 93 -4.92 -2.32 15.16
CA THR A 93 -5.63 -3.56 15.46
C THR A 93 -5.53 -4.52 14.26
N PRO A 94 -5.63 -5.84 14.47
CA PRO A 94 -5.62 -6.81 13.38
C PRO A 94 -6.70 -6.54 12.31
N VAL A 95 -7.86 -6.01 12.73
CA VAL A 95 -8.94 -5.61 11.83
C VAL A 95 -8.53 -4.42 10.96
N GLU A 96 -7.90 -3.40 11.55
CA GLU A 96 -7.38 -2.25 10.79
C GLU A 96 -6.24 -2.65 9.84
N GLU A 97 -5.40 -3.63 10.19
CA GLU A 97 -4.36 -4.16 9.30
C GLU A 97 -4.94 -4.87 8.07
N VAL A 98 -6.01 -5.65 8.24
CA VAL A 98 -6.69 -6.32 7.12
C VAL A 98 -7.36 -5.30 6.21
N ILE A 99 -8.07 -4.31 6.77
CA ILE A 99 -8.71 -3.23 5.99
C ILE A 99 -7.65 -2.44 5.21
N ARG A 100 -6.49 -2.18 5.79
CA ARG A 100 -5.35 -1.51 5.13
C ARG A 100 -4.81 -2.25 3.91
N LYS A 101 -4.70 -3.58 3.98
CA LYS A 101 -4.27 -4.41 2.83
C LYS A 101 -5.32 -4.48 1.72
N GLN A 102 -6.55 -4.01 1.96
CA GLN A 102 -7.70 -4.17 1.06
C GLN A 102 -8.27 -2.85 0.52
N GLU A 103 -7.69 -1.68 0.82
CA GLU A 103 -8.25 -0.43 0.27
C GLU A 103 -8.26 -0.46 -1.26
N PRO A 104 -9.38 -0.05 -1.88
CA PRO A 104 -9.58 -0.19 -3.30
C PRO A 104 -8.56 0.69 -4.01
N VAL A 105 -7.62 0.04 -4.72
CA VAL A 105 -6.90 0.67 -5.81
C VAL A 105 -7.97 1.39 -6.64
N SER A 106 -7.88 2.72 -6.72
CA SER A 106 -8.79 3.51 -7.55
C SER A 106 -8.98 2.76 -8.86
N PRO A 107 -10.20 2.59 -9.37
CA PRO A 107 -10.41 1.86 -10.62
C PRO A 107 -9.49 2.35 -11.74
N ASN A 108 -9.09 3.63 -11.69
CA ASN A 108 -8.21 4.31 -12.63
C ASN A 108 -6.70 4.04 -12.42
N THR A 109 -6.29 3.53 -11.26
CA THR A 109 -4.89 3.14 -11.00
C THR A 109 -4.73 1.68 -11.42
N ILE A 110 -4.03 1.45 -12.53
CA ILE A 110 -3.78 0.11 -13.06
C ILE A 110 -2.36 0.02 -13.63
N SER A 111 -1.66 -1.10 -13.41
CA SER A 111 -0.33 -1.32 -13.98
C SER A 111 -0.41 -1.83 -15.44
N ASP A 112 0.68 -1.70 -16.20
CA ASP A 112 0.72 -2.20 -17.58
C ASP A 112 0.60 -3.74 -17.63
N GLU A 113 1.13 -4.44 -16.61
CA GLU A 113 0.97 -5.89 -16.46
C GLU A 113 -0.50 -6.26 -16.26
N GLU A 114 -1.21 -5.55 -15.40
CA GLU A 114 -2.64 -5.77 -15.18
C GLU A 114 -3.48 -5.49 -16.43
N ILE A 115 -3.15 -4.43 -17.19
CA ILE A 115 -3.80 -4.13 -18.49
C ILE A 115 -3.60 -5.32 -19.44
N THR A 116 -2.38 -5.83 -19.54
CA THR A 116 -2.03 -6.98 -20.40
C THR A 116 -2.86 -8.21 -20.03
N GLU A 117 -2.96 -8.51 -18.73
CA GLU A 117 -3.79 -9.62 -18.24
C GLU A 117 -5.26 -9.45 -18.63
N ILE A 118 -5.80 -8.25 -18.51
CA ILE A 118 -7.20 -7.96 -18.82
C ILE A 118 -7.46 -8.03 -20.33
N LEU A 119 -6.55 -7.55 -21.17
CA LEU A 119 -6.63 -7.66 -22.64
C LEU A 119 -6.55 -9.11 -23.14
N ASN A 120 -6.07 -10.04 -22.32
CA ASN A 120 -6.05 -11.48 -22.59
C ASN A 120 -7.28 -12.22 -22.05
N LYS A 121 -8.13 -11.57 -21.24
CA LYS A 121 -9.37 -12.16 -20.73
C LYS A 121 -10.48 -12.16 -21.79
N PRO A 122 -11.54 -12.97 -21.61
CA PRO A 122 -12.69 -12.96 -22.49
C PRO A 122 -13.31 -11.56 -22.63
N PHE A 123 -13.84 -11.25 -23.81
CA PHE A 123 -14.35 -9.92 -24.17
C PHE A 123 -15.34 -9.33 -23.14
N LEU A 124 -16.21 -10.16 -22.56
CA LEU A 124 -17.17 -9.71 -21.55
C LEU A 124 -16.48 -9.22 -20.27
N ALA A 125 -15.42 -9.90 -19.83
CA ALA A 125 -14.64 -9.50 -18.66
C ALA A 125 -13.88 -8.19 -18.90
N LEU A 126 -13.30 -8.03 -20.10
CA LEU A 126 -12.70 -6.77 -20.54
C LEU A 126 -13.73 -5.63 -20.49
N LYS A 127 -14.89 -5.81 -21.12
CA LYS A 127 -15.94 -4.79 -21.17
C LYS A 127 -16.41 -4.39 -19.77
N ASN A 128 -16.65 -5.36 -18.89
CA ASN A 128 -17.04 -5.09 -17.51
C ASN A 128 -15.96 -4.29 -16.76
N LYS A 129 -14.68 -4.58 -17.02
CA LYS A 129 -13.57 -3.84 -16.43
C LYS A 129 -13.44 -2.43 -16.99
N LEU A 130 -13.57 -2.24 -18.30
CA LEU A 130 -13.61 -0.91 -18.96
C LEU A 130 -14.70 0.00 -18.37
N ASN A 131 -15.88 -0.58 -18.08
CA ASN A 131 -16.99 0.16 -17.46
C ASN A 131 -16.73 0.58 -16.01
N SER A 132 -15.75 -0.02 -15.32
CA SER A 132 -15.39 0.37 -13.95
C SER A 132 -14.52 1.63 -13.90
N PHE A 133 -13.91 2.02 -15.02
CA PHE A 133 -13.11 3.24 -15.10
C PHE A 133 -14.00 4.48 -15.18
N THR A 134 -13.56 5.53 -14.49
CA THR A 134 -14.23 6.85 -14.47
C THR A 134 -13.39 7.95 -15.11
N ALA A 135 -12.13 7.69 -15.44
CA ALA A 135 -11.24 8.66 -16.08
C ALA A 135 -10.79 8.16 -17.47
N PRO A 136 -10.80 9.01 -18.51
CA PRO A 136 -10.43 8.62 -19.87
C PRO A 136 -8.94 8.22 -19.98
N ALA A 137 -8.07 8.85 -19.19
CA ALA A 137 -6.62 8.58 -19.21
C ALA A 137 -6.26 7.09 -19.00
N SER A 138 -6.98 6.39 -18.13
CA SER A 138 -6.74 4.98 -17.87
C SER A 138 -7.20 4.11 -19.04
N VAL A 139 -8.28 4.50 -19.73
CA VAL A 139 -8.82 3.81 -20.90
C VAL A 139 -7.90 3.99 -22.12
N TYR A 140 -7.28 5.16 -22.29
CA TYR A 140 -6.28 5.38 -23.33
C TYR A 140 -5.04 4.50 -23.19
N ARG A 141 -4.67 4.15 -21.95
CA ARG A 141 -3.59 3.17 -21.73
C ARG A 141 -3.97 1.78 -22.23
N PHE A 142 -5.23 1.38 -22.08
CA PHE A 142 -5.74 0.13 -22.67
C PHE A 142 -5.67 0.18 -24.20
N GLU A 143 -6.02 1.30 -24.81
CA GLU A 143 -5.99 1.45 -26.27
C GLU A 143 -4.57 1.26 -26.80
N ARG A 144 -3.61 2.02 -26.26
CA ARG A 144 -2.20 1.91 -26.67
C ARG A 144 -1.68 0.48 -26.54
N MET A 145 -1.95 -0.19 -25.41
CA MET A 145 -1.49 -1.56 -25.19
C MET A 145 -2.22 -2.57 -26.08
N ALA A 146 -3.50 -2.36 -26.36
CA ALA A 146 -4.24 -3.21 -27.28
C ALA A 146 -3.72 -3.10 -28.73
N GLU A 147 -3.30 -1.91 -29.16
CA GLU A 147 -2.63 -1.67 -30.44
C GLU A 147 -1.25 -2.35 -30.49
N GLU A 148 -0.42 -2.18 -29.46
CA GLU A 148 0.90 -2.83 -29.36
C GLU A 148 0.80 -4.37 -29.35
N MET A 149 -0.29 -4.91 -28.80
CA MET A 149 -0.56 -6.35 -28.77
C MET A 149 -1.34 -6.87 -29.99
N GLU A 150 -1.59 -6.02 -30.99
CA GLU A 150 -2.36 -6.34 -32.21
C GLU A 150 -3.71 -7.01 -31.91
N LYS A 151 -4.43 -6.49 -30.90
CA LYS A 151 -5.75 -7.01 -30.53
C LYS A 151 -6.78 -6.76 -31.63
N SER A 152 -7.81 -7.60 -31.68
CA SER A 152 -8.88 -7.48 -32.68
C SER A 152 -9.54 -6.12 -32.67
N GLU A 153 -9.97 -5.62 -33.83
CA GLU A 153 -10.73 -4.37 -33.99
C GLU A 153 -11.92 -4.24 -33.03
N LYS A 154 -12.65 -5.35 -32.78
CA LYS A 154 -13.75 -5.39 -31.81
C LYS A 154 -13.35 -4.94 -30.40
N ILE A 155 -12.12 -5.24 -29.98
CA ILE A 155 -11.58 -4.82 -28.68
C ILE A 155 -11.24 -3.33 -28.72
N LEU A 156 -10.58 -2.87 -29.78
CA LEU A 156 -10.23 -1.46 -29.97
C LEU A 156 -11.46 -0.56 -30.01
N GLU A 157 -12.50 -0.95 -30.78
CA GLU A 157 -13.78 -0.24 -30.83
C GLU A 157 -14.45 -0.13 -29.46
N ALA A 158 -14.43 -1.20 -28.66
CA ALA A 158 -15.01 -1.19 -27.32
C ALA A 158 -14.24 -0.25 -26.36
N ILE A 159 -12.91 -0.19 -26.48
CA ILE A 159 -12.06 0.71 -25.68
C ILE A 159 -12.31 2.17 -26.09
N ARG A 160 -12.30 2.47 -27.40
CA ARG A 160 -12.55 3.81 -27.95
C ARG A 160 -13.94 4.33 -27.62
N ALA A 161 -14.96 3.46 -27.71
CA ALA A 161 -16.32 3.80 -27.31
C ALA A 161 -16.37 4.21 -25.84
N ARG A 162 -15.70 3.46 -24.96
CA ARG A 162 -15.65 3.81 -23.53
C ARG A 162 -14.87 5.09 -23.25
N ALA A 163 -13.76 5.32 -23.95
CA ALA A 163 -12.99 6.56 -23.83
C ALA A 163 -13.86 7.77 -24.22
N SER A 164 -14.56 7.67 -25.35
CA SER A 164 -15.46 8.74 -25.85
C SER A 164 -16.62 9.02 -24.90
N GLU A 165 -17.23 7.97 -24.31
CA GLU A 165 -18.27 8.13 -23.30
C GLU A 165 -17.79 8.91 -22.07
N LEU A 166 -16.56 8.66 -21.63
CA LEU A 166 -15.98 9.34 -20.47
C LEU A 166 -15.64 10.80 -20.77
N GLU A 167 -15.19 11.12 -21.98
CA GLU A 167 -14.92 12.50 -22.39
C GLU A 167 -16.19 13.33 -22.55
N LEU A 168 -17.24 12.76 -23.15
CA LEU A 168 -18.53 13.44 -23.30
C LEU A 168 -19.26 13.64 -21.96
N GLY A 169 -18.98 12.81 -20.97
CA GLY A 169 -19.52 12.94 -19.61
C GLY A 169 -18.80 13.98 -18.73
N GLU A 170 -17.67 14.54 -19.19
CA GLU A 170 -16.89 15.56 -18.48
C GLU A 170 -17.23 17.00 -18.91
N GLU A 171 -18.20 17.22 -19.81
CA GLU A 171 -18.63 18.58 -20.14
C GLU A 171 -19.27 19.26 -18.90
N PRO A 172 -18.75 20.42 -18.44
CA PRO A 172 -19.40 21.15 -17.37
C PRO A 172 -20.76 21.63 -17.87
N GLU A 173 -21.82 21.38 -17.08
CA GLU A 173 -23.09 22.07 -17.26
C GLU A 173 -22.79 23.57 -17.31
N ALA A 174 -22.97 24.17 -18.49
CA ALA A 174 -22.80 25.60 -18.67
C ALA A 174 -23.90 26.31 -17.86
N GLU A 175 -23.50 26.90 -16.73
CA GLU A 175 -24.31 27.86 -15.96
C GLU A 175 -24.65 29.11 -16.77
#